data_AF-A0A2V8VKN6-F1
#
_entry.id   AF-A0A2V8VKN6-F1
#
_cell.length_a   1.000
_cell.length_b   1.000
_cell.length_c   1.000
_cell.angle_alpha   90.00
_cell.angle_beta   90.00
_cell.angle_gamma   90.00
#
_symmetry.space_group_name_H-M   'P 1'
#
loop_
_entity.id
_entity.type
_entity.pdbx_description
1 polymer ?
#
loop_
_entity_poly.entity_id
_entity_poly.type
_entity_poly.pdbx_seq_one_letter_code
_entity_poly.pdbx_strand_id
1 'polypeptide(L)'
;MAYPASIAFDSSGNLYIADSSNHRVRKVINGIITIVLGTGEPGADLPNQLNQPTSIAIDHAGNLYLADSGNQRIQLVSPSGGISTLPGSGRDVALDRAGKSPYFRYRQ
;
A
#
# COMPACT_ATOMS: atom_id res chain seq x y z
N MET A 1 -7.88 7.56 19.32
CA MET A 1 -6.54 8.18 19.14
C MET A 1 -6.07 7.81 17.74
N ALA A 2 -5.82 8.78 16.86
CA ALA A 2 -5.36 8.54 15.49
C ALA A 2 -3.85 8.76 15.43
N TYR A 3 -3.09 7.72 15.08
CA TYR A 3 -1.63 7.79 14.99
C TYR A 3 -1.21 7.74 13.51
N PRO A 4 -0.72 8.85 12.92
CA PRO A 4 0.05 8.74 11.69
C PRO A 4 1.32 7.94 12.00
N ALA A 5 1.52 6.83 11.30
CA ALA A 5 2.63 5.92 11.57
C ALA A 5 3.87 6.25 10.73
N SER A 6 3.68 6.85 9.56
CA SER A 6 4.76 7.20 8.63
C SER A 6 4.36 8.32 7.68
N ILE A 7 5.36 9.02 7.16
CA ILE A 7 5.23 10.01 6.09
C ILE A 7 6.28 9.80 5.00
N ALA A 8 5.99 10.23 3.77
CA ALA A 8 6.94 10.24 2.65
C ALA A 8 6.64 11.43 1.72
N PHE A 9 7.64 11.89 0.97
CA PHE A 9 7.48 12.91 -0.06
C PHE A 9 7.70 12.31 -1.44
N ASP A 10 6.91 12.74 -2.43
CA ASP A 10 7.23 12.49 -3.84
C ASP A 10 8.24 13.53 -4.37
N SER A 11 8.75 13.32 -5.59
CA SER A 11 9.73 14.22 -6.24
C SER A 11 9.21 15.63 -6.51
N SER A 12 7.90 15.83 -6.49
CA SER A 12 7.23 17.12 -6.60
C SER A 12 7.01 17.79 -5.25
N GLY A 13 7.46 17.17 -4.15
CA GLY A 13 7.30 17.69 -2.79
C GLY A 13 5.92 17.47 -2.18
N ASN A 14 5.06 16.62 -2.77
CA ASN A 14 3.78 16.30 -2.15
C ASN A 14 3.98 15.31 -1.00
N LEU A 15 3.31 15.57 0.12
CA LEU A 15 3.38 14.75 1.33
C LEU A 15 2.36 13.60 1.27
N TYR A 16 2.80 12.40 1.62
CA TYR A 16 1.95 11.23 1.81
C TYR A 16 2.01 10.80 3.28
N ILE A 17 0.89 10.34 3.82
CA ILE A 17 0.72 10.02 5.24
C ILE A 17 0.04 8.65 5.37
N ALA A 18 0.68 7.71 6.07
CA ALA A 18 0.04 6.49 6.53
C ALA A 18 -0.81 6.81 7.77
N ASP A 19 -2.11 6.97 7.58
CA ASP A 19 -3.08 7.32 8.63
C ASP A 19 -3.61 6.02 9.27
N SER A 20 -2.74 5.38 10.06
CA SER A 20 -2.83 3.97 10.44
C SER A 20 -4.17 3.57 11.07
N SER A 21 -4.59 4.29 12.11
CA SER A 21 -5.85 3.99 12.82
C SER A 21 -7.10 4.36 12.02
N ASN A 22 -6.94 5.06 10.90
CA ASN A 22 -8.02 5.39 9.98
C ASN A 22 -7.94 4.54 8.70
N HIS A 23 -7.13 3.47 8.69
CA HIS A 23 -7.13 2.46 7.61
C HIS A 23 -6.98 3.06 6.20
N ARG A 24 -6.15 4.11 6.07
CA ARG A 24 -5.98 4.85 4.81
C ARG A 24 -4.61 5.50 4.65
N VAL A 25 -4.30 5.85 3.41
CA VAL A 25 -3.19 6.72 3.05
C VAL A 25 -3.74 8.04 2.53
N ARG A 26 -3.21 9.15 3.03
CA ARG A 26 -3.59 10.50 2.63
C ARG A 26 -2.46 11.17 1.86
N LYS A 27 -2.80 12.03 0.91
CA LYS A 27 -1.85 12.92 0.21
C LYS A 27 -2.18 14.37 0.51
N VAL A 28 -1.16 15.19 0.68
CA VAL A 28 -1.26 16.63 0.89
C VAL A 28 -0.57 17.36 -0.25
N ILE A 29 -1.32 18.25 -0.91
CA ILE A 29 -0.83 19.12 -2.00
C ILE A 29 -1.28 20.53 -1.67
N ASN A 30 -0.34 21.45 -1.47
CA ASN A 30 -0.64 22.86 -1.13
C ASN A 30 -1.65 23.02 0.02
N GLY A 31 -1.53 22.17 1.04
CA GLY A 31 -2.43 22.16 2.21
C GLY A 31 -3.76 21.43 2.01
N ILE A 32 -4.10 20.97 0.81
CA ILE A 32 -5.32 20.19 0.53
C ILE A 32 -5.03 18.71 0.77
N ILE A 33 -5.89 18.04 1.54
CA ILE A 33 -5.77 16.62 1.89
C ILE A 33 -6.74 15.78 1.05
N THR A 34 -6.23 14.73 0.41
CA THR A 34 -7.03 13.73 -0.32
C THR A 34 -6.69 12.31 0.14
N ILE A 35 -7.56 11.34 -0.17
CA ILE A 35 -7.30 9.90 0.08
C ILE A 35 -6.69 9.30 -1.20
N VAL A 36 -5.59 8.58 -1.05
CA VAL A 36 -4.91 7.87 -2.16
C VAL A 36 -5.24 6.38 -2.14
N LEU A 37 -5.36 5.80 -0.94
CA LEU A 37 -5.67 4.39 -0.74
C LEU A 37 -6.40 4.19 0.59
N GLY A 38 -7.22 3.15 0.70
CA GLY A 38 -8.00 2.87 1.91
C GLY A 38 -9.41 3.44 1.85
N THR A 39 -10.34 2.77 2.52
CA THR A 39 -11.76 3.15 2.59
C THR A 39 -12.12 3.88 3.88
N GLY A 40 -11.21 3.92 4.85
CA GLY A 40 -11.49 4.41 6.22
C GLY A 40 -11.83 3.29 7.20
N GLU A 41 -12.16 2.10 6.70
CA GLU A 41 -12.54 0.92 7.50
C GLU A 41 -11.51 -0.21 7.31
N PRO A 42 -11.24 -1.03 8.34
CA PRO A 42 -10.39 -2.20 8.21
C PRO A 42 -10.98 -3.20 7.21
N GLY A 43 -10.13 -3.76 6.34
CA GLY A 43 -10.51 -4.87 5.45
C GLY A 43 -9.32 -5.44 4.70
N ALA A 44 -9.51 -6.59 4.03
CA ALA A 44 -8.44 -7.33 3.36
C ALA A 44 -8.81 -7.88 1.98
N ASP A 45 -10.11 -8.04 1.68
CA ASP A 45 -10.61 -8.76 0.50
C ASP A 45 -10.24 -8.07 -0.81
N LEU A 46 -10.18 -6.73 -0.79
CA LEU A 46 -9.80 -5.92 -1.95
C LEU A 46 -8.45 -5.21 -1.72
N PRO A 47 -7.69 -4.92 -2.79
CA PRO A 47 -6.41 -4.20 -2.69
C PRO A 47 -6.54 -2.78 -2.12
N ASN A 48 -7.72 -2.16 -2.21
CA ASN A 48 -7.98 -0.82 -1.67
C ASN A 48 -8.47 -0.83 -0.22
N GLN A 49 -8.71 -2.00 0.38
CA GLN A 49 -9.02 -2.13 1.79
C GLN A 49 -7.72 -2.34 2.56
N LEU A 50 -7.52 -1.55 3.60
CA LEU A 50 -6.30 -1.57 4.40
C LEU A 50 -6.61 -1.94 5.84
N ASN A 51 -5.63 -2.51 6.52
CA ASN A 51 -5.71 -2.82 7.93
C ASN A 51 -4.44 -2.34 8.63
N GLN A 52 -4.56 -1.23 9.36
CA GLN A 52 -3.45 -0.62 10.10
C GLN A 52 -2.18 -0.45 9.25
N PRO A 53 -2.22 0.36 8.18
CA PRO A 53 -1.03 0.68 7.42
C PRO A 53 0.02 1.36 8.31
N THR A 54 1.27 0.93 8.27
CA THR A 54 2.30 1.44 9.20
C THR A 54 3.41 2.24 8.53
N SER A 55 3.80 1.89 7.31
CA SER A 55 4.96 2.49 6.64
C SER A 55 4.68 2.74 5.17
N ILE A 56 5.23 3.83 4.64
CA ILE A 56 5.14 4.21 3.24
C ILE A 56 6.50 4.63 2.68
N ALA A 57 6.74 4.29 1.42
CA ALA A 57 7.87 4.77 0.63
C ALA A 57 7.41 5.14 -0.77
N ILE A 58 8.08 6.10 -1.39
CA ILE A 58 7.80 6.52 -2.77
C ILE A 58 9.09 6.43 -3.56
N ASP A 59 9.05 5.76 -4.72
CA ASP A 59 10.21 5.68 -5.60
C ASP A 59 10.32 6.89 -6.55
N HIS A 60 11.40 6.96 -7.34
CA HIS A 60 11.61 8.07 -8.27
C HIS A 60 10.59 8.11 -9.42
N ALA A 61 9.93 6.98 -9.73
CA ALA A 61 8.87 6.92 -10.72
C ALA A 61 7.50 7.36 -10.13
N GLY A 62 7.43 7.62 -8.83
CA GLY A 62 6.21 8.02 -8.12
C GLY A 62 5.33 6.87 -7.67
N ASN A 63 5.84 5.62 -7.69
CA ASN A 63 5.11 4.49 -7.12
C ASN A 63 5.12 4.57 -5.60
N LEU A 64 3.95 4.41 -4.98
CA LEU A 64 3.80 4.33 -3.53
C LEU A 64 3.81 2.86 -3.09
N TYR A 65 4.76 2.51 -2.24
CA TYR A 65 4.83 1.24 -1.53
C TYR A 65 4.30 1.43 -0.11
N LEU A 66 3.41 0.55 0.33
CA LEU A 66 2.72 0.64 1.60
C LEU A 66 2.79 -0.68 2.36
N ALA A 67 3.27 -0.65 3.61
CA ALA A 67 3.14 -1.76 4.53
C ALA A 67 1.72 -1.79 5.12
N ASP A 68 0.86 -2.68 4.61
CA ASP A 68 -0.49 -2.95 5.09
C ASP A 68 -0.42 -4.00 6.20
N SER A 69 0.15 -3.61 7.34
CA SER A 69 0.70 -4.52 8.35
C SER A 69 -0.34 -5.44 9.00
N GLY A 70 -1.57 -4.96 9.23
CA GLY A 70 -2.65 -5.79 9.74
C GLY A 70 -3.05 -6.90 8.77
N ASN A 71 -2.79 -6.73 7.48
CA ASN A 71 -2.98 -7.73 6.44
C ASN A 71 -1.68 -8.45 6.03
N GLN A 72 -0.55 -8.12 6.67
CA GLN A 72 0.75 -8.76 6.45
C GLN A 72 1.22 -8.74 5.00
N ARG A 73 0.90 -7.69 4.25
CA ARG A 73 1.22 -7.53 2.81
C ARG A 73 1.81 -6.17 2.50
N ILE A 74 2.46 -6.05 1.35
CA ILE A 74 2.84 -4.74 0.78
C ILE A 74 1.89 -4.41 -0.36
N GLN A 75 1.26 -3.24 -0.29
CA GLN A 75 0.47 -2.69 -1.39
C GLN A 75 1.32 -1.73 -2.22
N LEU A 76 1.12 -1.75 -3.53
CA LEU A 76 1.73 -0.87 -4.51
C LEU A 76 0.65 -0.04 -5.18
N VAL A 77 0.84 1.28 -5.24
CA VAL A 77 0.01 2.19 -6.02
C VAL A 77 0.86 2.89 -7.07
N SER A 78 0.50 2.73 -8.34
CA SER A 78 1.16 3.43 -9.44
C SER A 78 0.74 4.90 -9.54
N PRO A 79 1.52 5.78 -10.18
CA PRO A 79 1.11 7.15 -10.47
C PRO A 79 -0.21 7.26 -11.25
N SER A 80 -0.53 6.24 -12.06
CA SER A 80 -1.79 6.14 -12.81
C SER A 80 -2.97 5.67 -11.97
N GLY A 81 -2.78 5.39 -10.68
CA GLY A 81 -3.82 4.94 -9.75
C GLY A 81 -4.08 3.44 -9.74
N GLY A 82 -3.25 2.64 -10.42
CA GLY A 82 -3.34 1.18 -10.36
C GLY A 82 -2.89 0.66 -8.99
N ILE A 83 -3.68 -0.23 -8.38
CA ILE A 83 -3.42 -0.79 -7.05
C ILE A 83 -3.16 -2.30 -7.19
N SER A 84 -2.10 -2.78 -6.57
CA SER A 84 -1.79 -4.21 -6.51
C SER A 84 -1.13 -4.60 -5.20
N THR A 85 -1.18 -5.88 -4.85
CA THR A 85 -0.33 -6.44 -3.80
C THR A 85 1.00 -6.84 -4.43
N LEU A 86 2.11 -6.41 -3.81
CA LEU A 86 3.45 -6.75 -4.29
C LEU A 86 3.65 -8.27 -4.16
N PRO A 87 3.98 -8.98 -5.26
CA PRO A 87 4.17 -10.42 -5.21
C PRO A 87 5.23 -10.83 -4.18
N GLY A 88 4.96 -11.91 -3.45
CA GLY A 88 5.88 -12.42 -2.42
C GLY A 88 5.81 -11.68 -1.08
N SER A 89 4.94 -10.67 -0.94
CA SER A 89 4.66 -10.01 0.34
C SER A 89 3.28 -10.44 0.86
N GLY A 90 3.24 -11.38 1.82
CA GLY A 90 1.99 -11.96 2.30
C GLY A 90 2.19 -13.19 3.18
N ARG A 91 1.24 -13.51 4.05
CA ARG A 91 1.24 -14.77 4.84
C ARG A 91 1.08 -16.03 3.98
N ASP A 92 0.69 -15.88 2.71
CA ASP A 92 0.43 -16.98 1.76
C ASP A 92 1.66 -17.42 0.94
N VAL A 93 2.88 -16.94 1.25
CA VAL A 93 4.13 -17.57 0.74
C VAL A 93 4.52 -18.83 1.53
N ALA A 94 3.54 -19.67 1.86
CA ALA A 94 3.84 -21.08 2.07
C ALA A 94 4.29 -21.65 0.70
N LEU A 95 5.61 -21.65 0.46
CA LEU A 95 6.20 -22.42 -0.62
C LEU A 95 5.66 -23.84 -0.52
N ASP A 96 5.06 -24.36 -1.59
CA ASP A 96 4.89 -25.81 -1.68
C ASP A 96 6.30 -26.46 -1.68
N ARG A 97 6.37 -27.76 -1.37
CA ARG A 97 7.64 -28.51 -1.32
C ARG A 97 8.42 -28.55 -2.64
N ALA A 98 7.94 -27.87 -3.69
CA ALA A 98 8.56 -27.78 -5.01
C ALA A 98 9.05 -26.37 -5.38
N GLY A 99 8.85 -25.35 -4.52
CA GLY A 99 9.39 -24.00 -4.72
C GLY A 99 8.80 -23.25 -5.93
N LYS A 100 7.58 -23.61 -6.38
CA LYS A 100 6.92 -22.91 -7.50
C LYS A 100 5.79 -22.01 -7.00
N SER A 101 5.95 -20.70 -7.22
CA SER A 101 4.88 -19.73 -7.02
C SER A 101 3.75 -19.95 -8.05
N PRO A 102 2.46 -20.02 -7.63
CA PRO A 102 1.33 -20.21 -8.54
C PRO A 102 1.00 -18.96 -9.39
N TYR A 103 1.73 -17.85 -9.23
CA TYR A 103 1.33 -16.55 -9.80
C TYR A 103 1.95 -16.20 -11.17
N PHE A 104 2.77 -17.07 -11.76
CA PHE A 104 3.24 -16.84 -13.13
C PHE A 104 2.31 -17.47 -14.17
N ARG A 105 1.33 -16.70 -14.63
CA ARG A 105 0.80 -16.83 -15.99
C ARG A 105 0.65 -15.45 -16.62
N TYR A 106 1.70 -14.97 -17.29
CA TYR A 106 1.53 -14.04 -18.40
C TYR A 106 1.00 -14.86 -19.59
N ARG A 107 -0.16 -14.48 -20.13
CA ARG A 107 -0.59 -14.98 -21.44
C ARG A 107 0.29 -14.32 -22.50
N GLN A 108 0.83 -15.15 -23.39
CA GLN A 108 1.36 -14.73 -24.68
C GLN A 108 0.21 -14.25 -25.57
#